data_AF-A0A7W0MCW6-F1
#
_entry.id   AF-A0A7W0MCW6-F1
#
_cell.length_a   1.000
_cell.length_b   1.000
_cell.length_c   1.000
_cell.angle_alpha   90.00
_cell.angle_beta   90.00
_cell.angle_gamma   90.00
#
_symmetry.space_group_name_H-M   'P 1'
#
loop_
_entity.id
_entity.type
_entity.pdbx_description
1 polymer ?
#
loop_
_entity_poly.entity_id
_entity_poly.type
_entity_poly.pdbx_seq_one_letter_code
_entity_poly.pdbx_strand_id
1 'polypeptide(L)'
;MVMILPHCDDLFLKFFDPWYDDQDRARRGHPATRPDLVRYDGLVGRRVEDLATLSEDGRKDVLARINRMTEAARNDWSELLLETEETGLAWLASIDAHYDRERIQEIIDQSDADDYANSYLVTCCEFGAVLGHTMKTLMPRLEWHRGWPYWESALFDSETGTLIPVFHWAVKKMSEYGIDDGFAGKVEVCIGILETGTES
;
A
#
# COMPACT_ATOMS: atom_id res chain seq x y z
N MET A 1 26.63 0.41 -16.19
CA MET A 1 26.64 0.87 -14.79
C MET A 1 25.30 0.45 -14.22
N VAL A 2 25.23 -0.29 -13.11
CA VAL A 2 23.95 -0.70 -12.52
C VAL A 2 23.29 0.54 -11.92
N MET A 3 22.06 0.85 -12.32
CA MET A 3 21.28 1.93 -11.72
C MET A 3 20.77 1.46 -10.36
N ILE A 4 21.20 2.16 -9.30
CA ILE A 4 20.81 1.88 -7.92
C ILE A 4 19.73 2.90 -7.56
N LEU A 5 18.52 2.39 -7.27
CA LEU A 5 17.42 3.22 -6.77
C LEU A 5 17.69 3.67 -5.33
N PRO A 6 17.03 4.71 -4.81
CA PRO A 6 17.14 5.07 -3.41
C PRO A 6 16.47 4.04 -2.48
N HIS A 7 16.85 4.05 -1.20
CA HIS A 7 16.25 3.21 -0.17
C HIS A 7 14.80 3.66 0.14
N CYS A 8 13.88 2.73 0.41
CA CYS A 8 12.47 3.04 0.63
C CYS A 8 12.22 4.04 1.77
N ASP A 9 12.99 3.94 2.85
CA ASP A 9 12.82 4.85 4.00
C ASP A 9 13.25 6.29 3.65
N ASP A 10 14.27 6.48 2.80
CA ASP A 10 14.67 7.82 2.34
C ASP A 10 13.59 8.42 1.43
N LEU A 11 13.00 7.60 0.55
CA LEU A 11 11.90 8.02 -0.32
C LEU A 11 10.65 8.35 0.49
N PHE A 12 10.35 7.57 1.53
CA PHE A 12 9.23 7.85 2.43
C PHE A 12 9.44 9.16 3.18
N LEU A 13 10.62 9.38 3.76
CA LEU A 13 10.94 10.63 4.45
C LEU A 13 10.91 11.83 3.51
N LYS A 14 11.33 11.66 2.26
CA LYS A 14 11.32 12.73 1.26
C LYS A 14 9.92 13.07 0.75
N PHE A 15 9.13 12.07 0.35
CA PHE A 15 7.90 12.29 -0.41
C PHE A 15 6.61 12.12 0.39
N PHE A 16 6.65 11.47 1.56
CA PHE A 16 5.48 11.23 2.40
C PHE A 16 5.51 12.02 3.69
N ASP A 17 6.64 12.03 4.41
CA ASP A 17 6.76 12.69 5.72
C ASP A 17 6.38 14.19 5.73
N PRO A 18 6.67 15.01 4.70
CA PRO A 18 6.27 16.42 4.68
C PRO A 18 4.76 16.64 4.84
N TRP A 19 3.95 15.66 4.44
CA TRP A 19 2.49 15.76 4.41
C TRP A 19 1.81 15.30 5.70
N TYR A 20 2.59 14.88 6.69
CA TYR A 20 2.08 14.60 8.02
C TYR A 20 1.91 15.91 8.79
N ASP A 21 0.83 16.01 9.56
CA ASP A 21 0.77 16.98 10.64
C ASP A 21 1.47 16.45 11.91
N ASP A 22 1.62 17.31 12.92
CA ASP A 22 2.31 16.93 14.15
C ASP A 22 1.60 15.81 14.92
N GLN A 23 0.27 15.72 14.81
CA GLN A 23 -0.49 14.65 15.46
C GLN A 23 -0.26 13.32 14.76
N ASP A 24 -0.21 13.33 13.43
CA ASP A 24 0.04 12.15 12.62
C ASP A 24 1.46 11.63 12.81
N ARG A 25 2.46 12.52 12.85
CA ARG A 25 3.85 12.14 13.16
C ARG A 25 3.96 11.48 14.53
N ALA A 26 3.25 12.00 15.54
CA ALA A 26 3.24 11.41 16.88
C ALA A 26 2.55 10.04 16.93
N ARG A 27 1.55 9.81 16.07
CA ARG A 27 0.77 8.57 16.01
C ARG A 27 1.43 7.44 15.23
N ARG A 28 2.22 7.74 14.18
CA ARG A 28 2.77 6.75 13.22
C ARG A 28 3.52 5.60 13.90
N GLY A 29 4.11 5.82 15.07
CA GLY A 29 4.75 4.77 15.90
C GLY A 29 6.05 4.19 15.32
N HIS A 30 6.24 4.24 13.99
CA HIS A 30 7.45 3.87 13.27
C HIS A 30 7.89 4.99 12.33
N PRO A 31 9.19 5.27 12.21
CA PRO A 31 9.66 6.37 11.37
C PRO A 31 9.61 6.06 9.86
N ALA A 32 9.30 4.83 9.45
CA ALA A 32 9.67 4.31 8.13
C ALA A 32 8.67 3.26 7.60
N THR A 33 9.04 2.54 6.54
CA THR A 33 8.16 1.62 5.78
C THR A 33 8.08 0.18 6.35
N ARG A 34 8.52 -0.05 7.58
CA ARG A 34 8.64 -1.40 8.19
C ARG A 34 7.62 -1.59 9.32
N PRO A 35 7.11 -2.82 9.55
CA PRO A 35 7.42 -4.10 8.87
C PRO A 35 6.52 -4.40 7.66
N ASP A 36 6.75 -5.52 6.95
CA ASP A 36 5.88 -5.96 5.84
C ASP A 36 4.56 -6.57 6.31
N LEU A 37 4.54 -7.19 7.48
CA LEU A 37 3.34 -7.72 8.13
C LEU A 37 3.48 -7.47 9.62
N VAL A 38 2.37 -7.14 10.27
CA VAL A 38 2.34 -7.00 11.73
C VAL A 38 1.30 -7.96 12.28
N ARG A 39 1.72 -8.94 13.07
CA ARG A 39 0.81 -9.84 13.78
C ARG A 39 0.74 -9.43 15.24
N TYR A 40 -0.47 -9.24 15.73
CA TYR A 40 -0.74 -8.97 17.13
C TYR A 40 -1.77 -9.97 17.65
N ASP A 41 -1.35 -10.93 18.47
CA ASP A 41 -2.27 -11.95 18.99
C ASP A 41 -3.43 -11.35 19.81
N GLY A 42 -3.22 -10.18 20.42
CA GLY A 42 -4.28 -9.43 21.12
C GLY A 42 -5.37 -8.83 20.22
N LEU A 43 -5.18 -8.90 18.89
CA LEU A 43 -6.16 -8.44 17.89
C LEU A 43 -6.97 -9.58 17.27
N VAL A 44 -6.64 -10.84 17.57
CA VAL A 44 -7.41 -11.99 17.08
C VAL A 44 -8.86 -11.90 17.58
N GLY A 45 -9.81 -12.03 16.66
CA GLY A 45 -11.25 -11.93 16.89
C GLY A 45 -11.76 -10.50 17.17
N ARG A 46 -10.90 -9.48 17.13
CA ARG A 46 -11.32 -8.08 17.24
C ARG A 46 -11.95 -7.60 15.94
N ARG A 47 -12.86 -6.64 16.04
CA ARG A 47 -13.36 -5.94 14.87
C ARG A 47 -12.39 -4.83 14.46
N VAL A 48 -12.32 -4.52 13.18
CA VAL A 48 -11.45 -3.43 12.70
C VAL A 48 -11.80 -2.08 13.34
N GLU A 49 -13.07 -1.89 13.72
CA GLU A 49 -13.54 -0.69 14.43
C GLU A 49 -12.96 -0.55 15.82
N ASP A 50 -12.60 -1.65 16.50
CA ASP A 50 -12.00 -1.63 17.83
C ASP A 50 -10.57 -1.09 17.80
N LEU A 51 -9.93 -1.11 16.62
CA LEU A 51 -8.59 -0.60 16.37
C LEU A 51 -8.61 0.88 15.95
N ALA A 52 -9.79 1.42 15.67
CA ALA A 52 -9.91 2.72 15.06
C ALA A 52 -9.53 3.84 16.02
N THR A 53 -8.54 4.60 15.60
CA THR A 53 -8.06 5.82 16.27
C THR A 53 -8.67 7.09 15.66
N LEU A 54 -9.49 6.94 14.61
CA LEU A 54 -10.21 8.02 13.94
C LEU A 54 -11.69 7.98 14.29
N SER A 55 -12.35 9.13 14.21
CA SER A 55 -13.81 9.23 14.25
C SER A 55 -14.46 8.47 13.09
N GLU A 56 -15.76 8.21 13.18
CA GLU A 56 -16.49 7.56 12.09
C GLU A 56 -16.41 8.36 10.77
N ASP A 57 -16.53 9.68 10.84
CA ASP A 57 -16.42 10.55 9.66
C ASP A 57 -15.00 10.52 9.09
N GLY A 58 -13.96 10.59 9.94
CA GLY A 58 -12.58 10.45 9.48
C GLY A 58 -12.32 9.11 8.78
N ARG A 59 -12.90 8.02 9.29
CA ARG A 59 -12.85 6.70 8.64
C ARG A 59 -13.56 6.67 7.29
N LYS A 60 -14.70 7.37 7.15
CA LYS A 60 -15.42 7.48 5.86
C LYS A 60 -14.58 8.28 4.86
N ASP A 61 -13.94 9.36 5.30
CA ASP A 61 -13.10 10.20 4.45
C ASP A 61 -11.86 9.45 3.94
N VAL A 62 -11.19 8.68 4.80
CA VAL A 62 -10.06 7.81 4.42
C VAL A 62 -10.49 6.79 3.38
N LEU A 63 -11.59 6.07 3.63
CA LEU A 63 -12.08 5.08 2.68
C LEU A 63 -12.46 5.71 1.34
N ALA A 64 -13.07 6.89 1.36
CA ALA A 64 -13.40 7.63 0.15
C ALA A 64 -12.13 8.05 -0.62
N ARG A 65 -11.04 8.42 0.06
CA ARG A 65 -9.74 8.69 -0.57
C ARG A 65 -9.13 7.44 -1.21
N ILE A 66 -9.12 6.32 -0.48
CA ILE A 66 -8.63 5.03 -1.01
C ILE A 66 -9.40 4.65 -2.28
N ASN A 67 -10.73 4.72 -2.25
CA ASN A 67 -11.56 4.37 -3.41
C ASN A 67 -11.28 5.29 -4.61
N ARG A 68 -11.13 6.60 -4.39
CA ARG A 68 -10.74 7.54 -5.47
C ARG A 68 -9.37 7.23 -6.05
N MET A 69 -8.41 6.81 -5.24
CA MET A 69 -7.09 6.39 -5.74
C MET A 69 -7.18 5.07 -6.51
N THR A 70 -8.01 4.12 -6.07
CA THR A 70 -8.27 2.91 -6.88
C THR A 70 -8.87 3.30 -8.23
N GLU A 71 -9.87 4.18 -8.26
CA GLU A 71 -10.50 4.65 -9.51
C GLU A 71 -9.52 5.42 -10.41
N ALA A 72 -8.69 6.30 -9.85
CA ALA A 72 -7.63 7.00 -10.58
C ALA A 72 -6.67 6.02 -11.23
N ALA A 73 -6.17 5.04 -10.47
CA ALA A 73 -5.28 3.99 -10.98
C ALA A 73 -5.91 3.21 -12.14
N ARG A 74 -7.23 2.93 -12.10
CA ARG A 74 -7.92 2.25 -13.22
C ARG A 74 -7.88 3.07 -14.50
N ASN A 75 -8.00 4.39 -14.39
CA ASN A 75 -7.96 5.28 -15.55
C ASN A 75 -6.52 5.44 -16.06
N ASP A 76 -5.61 5.75 -15.16
CA ASP A 76 -4.22 6.07 -15.46
C ASP A 76 -3.46 4.86 -16.01
N TRP A 77 -3.83 3.66 -15.57
CA TRP A 77 -3.18 2.43 -16.01
C TRP A 77 -3.98 1.68 -17.06
N SER A 78 -5.09 2.23 -17.57
CA SER A 78 -5.99 1.53 -18.50
C SER A 78 -5.26 0.85 -19.68
N GLU A 79 -4.17 1.45 -20.18
CA GLU A 79 -3.32 0.87 -21.23
C GLU A 79 -2.47 -0.33 -20.77
N LEU A 80 -2.09 -0.41 -19.49
CA LEU A 80 -1.32 -1.52 -18.88
C LEU A 80 -2.19 -2.74 -18.57
N LEU A 81 -3.51 -2.54 -18.52
CA LEU A 81 -4.44 -3.46 -17.86
C LEU A 81 -5.18 -4.40 -18.83
N LEU A 82 -4.74 -4.43 -20.09
CA LEU A 82 -5.12 -5.38 -21.16
C LEU A 82 -6.56 -5.92 -21.01
N GLU A 83 -7.56 -5.19 -21.50
CA GLU A 83 -8.98 -5.59 -21.64
C GLU A 83 -9.70 -6.23 -20.41
N THR A 84 -9.04 -6.40 -19.26
CA THR A 84 -9.65 -7.04 -18.08
C THR A 84 -10.37 -5.99 -17.23
N GLU A 85 -11.69 -6.14 -17.10
CA GLU A 85 -12.52 -5.22 -16.31
C GLU A 85 -12.28 -5.34 -14.79
N GLU A 86 -11.73 -6.46 -14.33
CA GLU A 86 -11.52 -6.75 -12.91
C GLU A 86 -10.06 -6.65 -12.47
N THR A 87 -9.81 -5.80 -11.48
CA THR A 87 -8.58 -5.72 -10.69
C THR A 87 -8.24 -7.07 -10.05
N GLY A 88 -7.07 -7.62 -10.36
CA GLY A 88 -6.62 -8.94 -9.87
C GLY A 88 -5.10 -9.14 -9.96
N LEU A 89 -4.61 -10.36 -9.74
CA LEU A 89 -3.18 -10.68 -9.80
C LEU A 89 -2.53 -10.31 -11.15
N ALA A 90 -3.28 -10.40 -12.24
CA ALA A 90 -2.82 -9.99 -13.57
C ALA A 90 -2.46 -8.49 -13.63
N TRP A 91 -3.22 -7.63 -12.94
CA TRP A 91 -2.90 -6.21 -12.84
C TRP A 91 -1.57 -6.00 -12.11
N LEU A 92 -1.37 -6.71 -11.00
CA LEU A 92 -0.13 -6.62 -10.22
C LEU A 92 1.07 -7.06 -11.06
N ALA A 93 0.93 -8.14 -11.83
CA ALA A 93 1.97 -8.61 -12.75
C ALA A 93 2.27 -7.59 -13.86
N SER A 94 1.25 -6.93 -14.44
CA SER A 94 1.45 -5.86 -15.42
C SER A 94 2.17 -4.65 -14.83
N ILE A 95 1.80 -4.24 -13.61
CA ILE A 95 2.47 -3.15 -12.88
C ILE A 95 3.93 -3.50 -12.61
N ASP A 96 4.20 -4.73 -12.15
CA ASP A 96 5.55 -5.22 -11.91
C ASP A 96 6.43 -5.17 -13.17
N ALA A 97 5.85 -5.49 -14.33
CA ALA A 97 6.54 -5.45 -15.62
C ALA A 97 6.71 -4.02 -16.17
N HIS A 98 5.78 -3.11 -15.87
CA HIS A 98 5.81 -1.73 -16.36
C HIS A 98 6.77 -0.84 -15.57
N TYR A 99 6.76 -0.95 -14.25
CA TYR A 99 7.60 -0.14 -13.37
C TYR A 99 8.93 -0.85 -13.08
N ASP A 100 9.84 -0.76 -14.05
CA ASP A 100 11.23 -1.18 -13.89
C ASP A 100 12.08 -0.09 -13.20
N ARG A 101 13.37 -0.39 -13.01
CA ARG A 101 14.32 0.52 -12.34
C ARG A 101 14.47 1.85 -13.06
N GLU A 102 14.50 1.86 -14.39
CA GLU A 102 14.67 3.09 -15.18
C GLU A 102 13.43 3.97 -15.02
N ARG A 103 12.25 3.36 -15.18
CA ARG A 103 10.98 4.08 -15.05
C ARG A 103 10.77 4.65 -13.65
N ILE A 104 11.10 3.90 -12.61
CA ILE A 104 11.00 4.39 -11.23
C ILE A 104 11.98 5.53 -10.98
N GLN A 105 13.21 5.43 -11.48
CA GLN A 105 14.19 6.51 -11.34
C GLN A 105 13.70 7.79 -12.03
N GLU A 106 13.14 7.69 -13.24
CA GLU A 106 12.53 8.83 -13.94
C GLU A 106 11.43 9.51 -13.10
N ILE A 107 10.54 8.71 -12.50
CA ILE A 107 9.46 9.22 -11.64
C ILE A 107 10.04 9.95 -10.42
N ILE A 108 11.06 9.36 -9.77
CA ILE A 108 11.72 9.97 -8.62
C ILE A 108 12.38 11.30 -9.00
N ASP A 109 13.09 11.34 -10.12
CA ASP A 109 13.85 12.51 -10.58
C ASP A 109 12.94 13.67 -11.00
N GLN A 110 11.74 13.36 -11.53
CA GLN A 110 10.76 14.36 -11.96
C GLN A 110 9.83 14.83 -10.84
N SER A 111 9.83 14.15 -9.69
CA SER A 111 8.92 14.45 -8.59
C SER A 111 9.46 15.53 -7.67
N ASP A 112 8.68 16.59 -7.50
CA ASP A 112 8.92 17.64 -6.50
C ASP A 112 8.34 17.23 -5.15
N ALA A 113 9.19 17.15 -4.12
CA ALA A 113 8.76 16.75 -2.78
C ALA A 113 7.87 17.79 -2.09
N ASP A 114 7.91 19.05 -2.54
CA ASP A 114 7.07 20.14 -2.03
C ASP A 114 5.72 20.22 -2.75
N ASP A 115 5.47 19.36 -3.74
CA ASP A 115 4.18 19.22 -4.43
C ASP A 115 3.45 17.96 -3.97
N TYR A 116 2.26 18.11 -3.39
CA TYR A 116 1.43 16.98 -2.94
C TYR A 116 0.88 16.14 -4.09
N ALA A 117 0.87 16.69 -5.31
CA ALA A 117 0.45 15.99 -6.52
C ALA A 117 1.64 15.39 -7.29
N ASN A 118 2.84 15.30 -6.69
CA ASN A 118 4.00 14.74 -7.37
C ASN A 118 3.79 13.28 -7.79
N SER A 119 4.39 12.92 -8.92
CA SER A 119 4.18 11.62 -9.56
C SER A 119 4.60 10.44 -8.68
N TYR A 120 5.69 10.56 -7.91
CA TYR A 120 6.13 9.48 -7.03
C TYR A 120 5.11 9.16 -5.94
N LEU A 121 4.61 10.18 -5.24
CA LEU A 121 3.60 10.06 -4.21
C LEU A 121 2.29 9.49 -4.79
N VAL A 122 1.81 10.06 -5.90
CA VAL A 122 0.57 9.63 -6.56
C VAL A 122 0.68 8.16 -7.00
N THR A 123 1.73 7.78 -7.72
CA THR A 123 1.92 6.40 -8.19
C THR A 123 2.00 5.41 -7.04
N CYS A 124 2.69 5.74 -5.93
CA CYS A 124 2.72 4.87 -4.76
C CYS A 124 1.32 4.72 -4.12
N CYS A 125 0.54 5.80 -4.05
CA CYS A 125 -0.80 5.77 -3.48
C CYS A 125 -1.79 4.97 -4.34
N GLU A 126 -1.73 5.15 -5.66
CA GLU A 126 -2.48 4.35 -6.62
C GLU A 126 -2.15 2.87 -6.47
N PHE A 127 -0.86 2.54 -6.39
CA PHE A 127 -0.42 1.16 -6.25
C PHE A 127 -0.84 0.53 -4.93
N GLY A 128 -0.70 1.24 -3.82
CA GLY A 128 -1.18 0.77 -2.52
C GLY A 128 -2.69 0.52 -2.52
N ALA A 129 -3.47 1.38 -3.18
CA ALA A 129 -4.92 1.23 -3.30
C ALA A 129 -5.31 0.03 -4.18
N VAL A 130 -4.62 -0.20 -5.31
CA VAL A 130 -4.82 -1.37 -6.18
C VAL A 130 -4.41 -2.67 -5.48
N LEU A 131 -3.29 -2.67 -4.75
CA LEU A 131 -2.87 -3.81 -3.93
C LEU A 131 -3.94 -4.17 -2.91
N GLY A 132 -4.39 -3.20 -2.12
CA GLY A 132 -5.41 -3.43 -1.10
C GLY A 132 -6.74 -3.90 -1.68
N HIS A 133 -7.17 -3.33 -2.82
CA HIS A 133 -8.37 -3.77 -3.51
C HIS A 133 -8.24 -5.19 -4.05
N THR A 134 -7.12 -5.52 -4.70
CA THR A 134 -6.83 -6.86 -5.23
C THR A 134 -6.85 -7.92 -4.12
N MET A 135 -6.17 -7.65 -3.00
CA MET A 135 -6.14 -8.57 -1.86
C MET A 135 -7.53 -8.77 -1.25
N LYS A 136 -8.37 -7.73 -1.16
CA LYS A 136 -9.77 -7.87 -0.70
C LYS A 136 -10.62 -8.67 -1.67
N THR A 137 -10.39 -8.56 -2.98
CA THR A 137 -11.09 -9.38 -3.98
C THR A 137 -10.73 -10.86 -3.81
N LEU A 138 -9.45 -11.16 -3.59
CA LEU A 138 -8.95 -12.52 -3.40
C LEU A 138 -9.35 -13.10 -2.03
N MET A 139 -9.36 -12.27 -0.99
CA MET A 139 -9.71 -12.65 0.38
C MET A 139 -10.74 -11.66 0.97
N PRO A 140 -12.05 -11.85 0.71
CA PRO A 140 -13.11 -10.91 1.10
C PRO A 140 -13.23 -10.61 2.60
N ARG A 141 -12.68 -11.47 3.47
CA ARG A 141 -12.66 -11.23 4.93
C ARG A 141 -11.72 -10.11 5.36
N LEU A 142 -10.77 -9.71 4.50
CA LEU A 142 -9.86 -8.60 4.80
C LEU A 142 -10.62 -7.28 4.88
N GLU A 143 -10.41 -6.55 5.96
CA GLU A 143 -11.04 -5.26 6.21
C GLU A 143 -10.04 -4.12 6.11
N TRP A 144 -10.48 -2.94 5.66
CA TRP A 144 -9.60 -1.77 5.68
C TRP A 144 -9.47 -1.25 7.11
N HIS A 145 -8.26 -1.35 7.67
CA HIS A 145 -7.83 -0.55 8.80
C HIS A 145 -7.45 0.85 8.30
N ARG A 146 -8.32 1.81 8.57
CA ARG A 146 -8.31 3.14 7.96
C ARG A 146 -7.41 4.07 8.78
N GLY A 147 -6.15 4.16 8.38
CA GLY A 147 -5.16 5.05 8.95
C GLY A 147 -5.33 6.48 8.46
N TRP A 148 -4.75 7.44 9.19
CA TRP A 148 -4.61 8.81 8.74
C TRP A 148 -3.14 9.23 8.85
N PRO A 149 -2.57 9.85 7.80
CA PRO A 149 -3.15 10.03 6.46
C PRO A 149 -3.48 8.70 5.76
N TYR A 150 -4.25 8.72 4.67
CA TYR A 150 -4.82 7.48 4.10
C TYR A 150 -3.76 6.47 3.61
N TRP A 151 -2.56 6.91 3.24
CA TRP A 151 -1.43 6.04 2.89
C TRP A 151 -0.78 5.34 4.10
N GLU A 152 -1.28 5.57 5.31
CA GLU A 152 -0.98 4.74 6.50
C GLU A 152 -2.04 3.66 6.73
N SER A 153 -3.01 3.54 5.82
CA SER A 153 -4.02 2.48 5.93
C SER A 153 -3.43 1.11 5.65
N ALA A 154 -4.02 0.08 6.25
CA ALA A 154 -3.63 -1.30 6.10
C ALA A 154 -4.86 -2.18 5.85
N LEU A 155 -4.63 -3.39 5.36
CA LEU A 155 -5.64 -4.45 5.48
C LEU A 155 -5.48 -5.16 6.81
N PHE A 156 -6.60 -5.48 7.44
CA PHE A 156 -6.68 -6.19 8.69
C PHE A 156 -7.40 -7.53 8.49
N ASP A 157 -6.80 -8.59 9.00
CA ASP A 157 -7.41 -9.91 9.12
C ASP A 157 -7.75 -10.17 10.58
N SER A 158 -9.05 -10.15 10.91
CA SER A 158 -9.52 -10.38 12.28
C SER A 158 -9.29 -11.83 12.74
N GLU A 159 -9.20 -12.79 11.84
CA GLU A 159 -9.00 -14.20 12.20
C GLU A 159 -7.58 -14.45 12.69
N THR A 160 -6.57 -13.83 12.06
CA THR A 160 -5.17 -14.02 12.44
C THR A 160 -4.59 -12.87 13.27
N GLY A 161 -5.32 -11.76 13.42
CA GLY A 161 -4.82 -10.55 14.08
C GLY A 161 -3.71 -9.85 13.30
N THR A 162 -3.70 -10.00 11.96
CA THR A 162 -2.63 -9.51 11.09
C THR A 162 -3.00 -8.19 10.41
N LEU A 163 -2.06 -7.24 10.38
CA LEU A 163 -2.10 -6.01 9.61
C LEU A 163 -1.12 -6.06 8.43
N ILE A 164 -1.59 -5.60 7.27
CA ILE A 164 -0.88 -5.62 5.98
C ILE A 164 -0.78 -4.17 5.46
N PRO A 165 0.35 -3.47 5.66
CA PRO A 165 0.54 -2.08 5.25
C PRO A 165 0.79 -1.95 3.74
N VAL A 166 -0.27 -2.12 2.94
CA VAL A 166 -0.21 -2.19 1.46
C VAL A 166 0.36 -0.92 0.79
N PHE A 167 0.26 0.24 1.42
CA PHE A 167 0.89 1.47 0.92
C PHE A 167 2.39 1.51 1.19
N HIS A 168 2.87 0.99 2.32
CA HIS A 168 4.31 0.86 2.58
C HIS A 168 4.93 -0.17 1.63
N TRP A 169 4.19 -1.21 1.30
CA TRP A 169 4.51 -2.16 0.24
C TRP A 169 4.72 -1.48 -1.11
N ALA A 170 3.84 -0.56 -1.49
CA ALA A 170 4.00 0.22 -2.71
C ALA A 170 5.28 1.09 -2.68
N VAL A 171 5.56 1.77 -1.57
CA VAL A 171 6.81 2.55 -1.43
C VAL A 171 8.05 1.64 -1.55
N LYS A 172 8.00 0.42 -1.02
CA LYS A 172 9.09 -0.56 -1.18
C LYS A 172 9.27 -1.00 -2.63
N LYS A 173 8.18 -1.24 -3.38
CA LYS A 173 8.27 -1.55 -4.82
C LYS A 173 9.01 -0.45 -5.57
N MET A 174 8.70 0.79 -5.26
CA MET A 174 9.23 1.98 -5.93
C MET A 174 10.63 2.37 -5.44
N SER A 175 11.40 1.42 -4.90
CA SER A 175 12.70 1.64 -4.26
C SER A 175 13.68 0.51 -4.58
N GLU A 176 14.94 0.65 -4.17
CA GLU A 176 15.94 -0.42 -4.28
C GLU A 176 15.50 -1.74 -3.63
N TYR A 177 14.74 -1.65 -2.54
CA TYR A 177 14.41 -2.79 -1.69
C TYR A 177 13.50 -3.80 -2.39
N GLY A 178 12.40 -3.33 -3.01
CA GLY A 178 11.31 -4.20 -3.47
C GLY A 178 11.08 -4.21 -4.97
N ILE A 179 11.92 -3.52 -5.76
CA ILE A 179 11.76 -3.45 -7.21
C ILE A 179 11.75 -4.85 -7.86
N ASP A 180 12.54 -5.79 -7.35
CA ASP A 180 12.69 -7.13 -7.92
C ASP A 180 11.80 -8.20 -7.24
N ASP A 181 10.96 -7.84 -6.25
CA ASP A 181 10.27 -8.82 -5.39
C ASP A 181 9.04 -9.51 -6.04
N GLY A 182 8.46 -8.93 -7.09
CA GLY A 182 7.24 -9.43 -7.74
C GLY A 182 6.01 -9.45 -6.81
N PHE A 183 5.15 -8.43 -6.91
CA PHE A 183 4.01 -8.24 -6.01
C PHE A 183 2.88 -9.23 -6.18
N ALA A 184 2.67 -9.77 -7.39
CA ALA A 184 1.71 -10.85 -7.58
C ALA A 184 2.06 -12.06 -6.67
N GLY A 185 3.33 -12.50 -6.70
CA GLY A 185 3.81 -13.59 -5.85
C GLY A 185 3.81 -13.23 -4.36
N LYS A 186 4.18 -11.99 -4.01
CA LYS A 186 4.10 -11.51 -2.62
C LYS A 186 2.66 -11.56 -2.06
N VAL A 187 1.66 -11.19 -2.87
CA VAL A 187 0.24 -11.27 -2.50
C VAL A 187 -0.19 -12.72 -2.31
N GLU A 188 0.16 -13.62 -3.22
CA GLU A 188 -0.16 -15.05 -3.10
C GLU A 188 0.43 -15.65 -1.82
N VAL A 189 1.71 -15.38 -1.53
CA VAL A 189 2.38 -15.86 -0.31
C VAL A 189 1.69 -15.30 0.94
N CYS A 190 1.35 -14.02 0.93
CA CYS A 190 0.63 -13.40 2.05
C CYS A 190 -0.73 -14.05 2.30
N ILE A 191 -1.51 -14.30 1.25
CA ILE A 191 -2.80 -14.98 1.33
C ILE A 191 -2.63 -16.38 1.91
N GLY A 192 -1.67 -17.16 1.41
CA GLY A 192 -1.39 -18.50 1.94
C GLY A 192 -0.98 -18.52 3.42
N ILE A 193 -0.21 -17.52 3.88
CA ILE A 193 0.12 -17.35 5.31
C ILE A 193 -1.15 -17.11 6.14
N LEU A 194 -2.07 -16.27 5.65
CA LEU A 194 -3.32 -15.96 6.37
C LEU A 194 -4.30 -17.14 6.36
N GLU A 195 -4.33 -17.96 5.32
CA GLU A 195 -5.14 -19.18 5.27
C GLU A 195 -4.60 -20.22 6.26
N THR A 196 -3.30 -20.52 6.22
CA THR A 196 -2.67 -21.50 7.12
C THR A 196 -2.70 -21.08 8.59
N GLY A 197 -2.66 -19.77 8.86
CA GLY A 197 -2.77 -19.22 10.22
C GLY A 197 -4.14 -19.42 10.89
N THR A 198 -5.15 -19.92 10.17
CA THR A 198 -6.49 -20.21 10.71
C THR A 198 -6.70 -21.68 11.10
N GLU A 199 -5.78 -22.58 10.72
CA GLU A 199 -5.87 -24.02 10.99
C GLU A 199 -5.18 -24.45 12.30
N SER A 200 -4.64 -23.49 13.08
CA SER A 200 -3.92 -23.70 14.35
C SER A 200 -4.70 -23.21 15.56
#